data_AF-A0A6G1RMA1-F1
#
_entry.id   AF-A0A6G1RMA1-F1
#
_cell.length_a   1.000
_cell.length_b   1.000
_cell.length_c   1.000
_cell.angle_alpha   90.00
_cell.angle_beta   90.00
_cell.angle_gamma   90.00
#
_symmetry.space_group_name_H-M   'P 1'
#
loop_
_entity.id
_entity.type
_entity.pdbx_description
1 polymer ?
#
loop_
_entity_poly.entity_id
_entity_poly.type
_entity_poly.pdbx_seq_one_letter_code
_entity_poly.pdbx_strand_id
1 'polypeptide(L)'
;NSYSRFPKLMKLGRDITLWGLEIGLLTMKKGEVARFIFTPSYAYGQQGCPPIIPPSALVMFEVEVLDFLDSGESDAFFELTQEQQDTFPLQKVLKVANTER
;
A
#
# COMPACT_ATOMS: atom_id res chain seq x y z
N ASN A 1 17.57 -4.50 -2.67
CA ASN A 1 16.61 -4.21 -1.58
C ASN A 1 15.86 -2.92 -1.87
N SER A 2 14.77 -3.04 -2.63
CA SER A 2 13.95 -1.91 -3.08
C SER A 2 12.96 -1.48 -1.99
N TYR A 3 13.48 -0.97 -0.87
CA TYR A 3 12.68 -0.15 0.03
C TYR A 3 12.61 1.24 -0.61
N SER A 4 11.62 1.44 -1.48
CA SER A 4 11.30 2.78 -1.98
C SER A 4 11.09 3.67 -0.76
N ARG A 5 11.96 4.66 -0.58
CA ARG A 5 11.83 5.69 0.47
C ARG A 5 10.63 6.62 0.23
N PHE A 6 9.85 6.36 -0.82
CA PHE A 6 8.66 7.11 -1.16
C PHE A 6 7.43 6.21 -0.97
N PRO A 7 6.47 6.64 -0.14
CA PRO A 7 5.20 5.93 -0.01
C PRO A 7 4.51 5.93 -1.37
N LYS A 8 4.07 4.74 -1.79
CA LYS A 8 3.38 4.57 -3.08
C LYS A 8 1.88 4.68 -2.86
N LEU A 9 1.21 5.54 -3.62
CA LEU A 9 -0.26 5.57 -3.72
C LEU A 9 -0.73 4.35 -4.52
N MET A 10 -1.74 3.64 -4.02
CA MET A 10 -2.27 2.42 -4.63
C MET A 10 -3.79 2.37 -4.43
N LYS A 11 -4.53 1.93 -5.46
CA LYS A 11 -5.97 1.67 -5.36
C LYS A 11 -6.25 0.21 -5.01
N LEU A 12 -6.98 -0.01 -3.92
CA LEU A 12 -7.53 -1.33 -3.58
C LEU A 12 -8.48 -1.80 -4.70
N GLY A 13 -8.44 -3.10 -5.03
CA GLY A 13 -9.21 -3.70 -6.12
C GLY A 13 -8.65 -3.50 -7.52
N ARG A 14 -7.60 -2.68 -7.71
CA ARG A 14 -6.95 -2.48 -9.02
C ARG A 14 -5.44 -2.72 -8.99
N ASP A 15 -4.74 -2.07 -8.06
CA ASP A 15 -3.28 -2.04 -8.08
C ASP A 15 -2.64 -3.06 -7.13
N ILE A 16 -3.37 -3.50 -6.11
CA ILE A 16 -2.89 -4.51 -5.16
C ILE A 16 -3.18 -5.90 -5.70
N THR A 17 -2.11 -6.65 -5.96
CA THR A 17 -2.16 -8.00 -6.53
C THR A 17 -2.07 -9.10 -5.48
N LEU A 18 -1.63 -8.77 -4.26
CA LEU A 18 -1.61 -9.71 -3.15
C LEU A 18 -2.93 -9.64 -2.39
N TRP A 19 -3.73 -10.69 -2.54
CA TRP A 19 -5.02 -10.85 -1.87
C TRP A 19 -4.94 -10.69 -0.35
N GLY A 20 -3.91 -11.28 0.29
CA GLY A 20 -3.73 -11.15 1.74
C GLY A 20 -3.50 -9.70 2.15
N LEU A 21 -2.72 -8.95 1.36
CA LEU A 21 -2.40 -7.56 1.65
C LEU A 21 -3.63 -6.66 1.47
N GLU A 22 -4.41 -6.89 0.43
CA GLU A 22 -5.67 -6.17 0.20
C GLU A 22 -6.65 -6.35 1.37
N ILE A 23 -6.84 -7.59 1.83
CA ILE A 23 -7.70 -7.89 2.99
C ILE A 23 -7.12 -7.23 4.25
N GLY A 24 -5.81 -7.34 4.48
CA GLY A 24 -5.15 -6.73 5.64
C GLY A 24 -5.33 -5.21 5.68
N LEU A 25 -5.10 -4.53 4.56
CA LEU A 25 -5.25 -3.09 4.45
C LEU A 25 -6.67 -2.60 4.73
N LEU A 26 -7.71 -3.36 4.36
CA LEU A 26 -9.10 -3.04 4.70
C LEU A 26 -9.40 -3.09 6.21
N THR A 27 -8.55 -3.75 7.00
CA THR A 27 -8.71 -3.82 8.47
C THR A 27 -7.95 -2.72 9.20
N MET A 28 -7.05 -2.01 8.52
CA MET A 28 -6.17 -1.03 9.13
C MET A 28 -6.82 0.35 9.25
N LYS A 29 -6.31 1.12 10.22
CA LYS A 29 -6.65 2.54 10.41
C LYS A 29 -5.56 3.44 9.86
N LYS A 30 -5.92 4.71 9.65
CA LYS A 30 -4.96 5.75 9.27
C LYS A 30 -3.88 5.89 10.34
N GLY A 31 -2.62 5.92 9.91
CA GLY A 31 -1.43 6.00 10.77
C GLY A 31 -1.05 4.67 11.43
N GLU A 32 -1.74 3.57 11.11
CA GLU A 32 -1.46 2.27 11.73
C GLU A 32 -0.25 1.59 11.10
N VAL A 33 0.57 0.97 11.96
CA VAL A 33 1.63 0.03 11.56
C VAL A 33 1.20 -1.37 11.97
N ALA A 34 1.05 -2.27 10.99
CA ALA A 34 0.64 -3.64 11.22
C ALA A 34 1.60 -4.63 10.55
N ARG A 35 1.69 -5.82 11.15
CA ARG A 35 2.44 -6.94 10.59
C ARG A 35 1.49 -8.06 10.21
N PHE A 36 1.57 -8.50 8.97
CA PHE A 36 0.77 -9.60 8.46
C PHE A 36 1.68 -10.74 8.03
N ILE A 37 1.31 -11.95 8.43
CA ILE A 37 1.96 -13.19 7.97
C ILE A 37 0.97 -13.88 7.04
N PHE A 38 1.36 -14.00 5.77
CA PHE A 38 0.54 -14.63 4.75
C PHE A 38 1.07 -16.02 4.41
N THR A 39 0.14 -16.96 4.31
CA THR A 39 0.42 -18.24 3.65
C THR A 39 0.61 -18.01 2.15
N PRO A 40 1.25 -18.95 1.43
CA PRO A 40 1.56 -18.74 0.01
C PRO A 40 0.30 -18.46 -0.81
N SER A 41 -0.84 -19.06 -0.46
CA SER A 41 -2.13 -18.84 -1.12
C SER A 41 -2.62 -17.38 -1.08
N TYR A 42 -2.23 -16.61 -0.07
CA TYR A 42 -2.58 -15.19 0.08
C TYR A 42 -1.45 -14.25 -0.35
N ALA A 43 -0.33 -14.79 -0.83
CA ALA A 43 0.85 -14.06 -1.27
C ALA A 43 1.29 -14.53 -2.66
N TYR A 44 2.48 -15.13 -2.78
CA TYR A 44 3.12 -15.46 -4.08
C TYR A 44 2.88 -16.89 -4.58
N GLY A 45 2.04 -17.66 -3.90
CA GLY A 45 1.63 -19.00 -4.29
C GLY A 45 2.79 -19.99 -4.43
N GLN A 46 2.57 -21.02 -5.25
CA GLN A 46 3.58 -22.06 -5.51
C GLN A 46 4.72 -21.56 -6.39
N GLN A 47 4.50 -20.53 -7.21
CA GLN A 47 5.54 -20.01 -8.09
C GLN A 47 6.54 -19.11 -7.33
N GLY A 48 6.12 -18.50 -6.22
CA GLY A 48 6.95 -17.53 -5.51
C GLY A 48 7.18 -16.28 -6.36
N CYS A 49 8.28 -15.59 -6.11
CA CYS A 49 8.77 -14.48 -6.93
C CYS A 49 10.30 -14.61 -7.10
N PRO A 50 10.78 -15.51 -7.97
CA PRO A 50 12.21 -15.72 -8.16
C PRO A 50 12.91 -14.45 -8.67
N PRO A 51 14.14 -14.14 -8.19
CA PRO A 51 14.96 -14.90 -7.23
C PRO A 51 14.70 -14.54 -5.76
N ILE A 52 13.76 -13.65 -5.46
CA ILE A 52 13.61 -12.99 -4.16
C ILE A 52 12.82 -13.85 -3.18
N ILE A 53 11.72 -14.46 -3.65
CA ILE A 53 10.78 -15.21 -2.82
C ILE A 53 10.69 -16.64 -3.35
N PRO A 54 11.06 -17.65 -2.54
CA PRO A 54 10.97 -19.05 -2.93
C PRO A 54 9.52 -19.51 -3.21
N PRO A 55 9.36 -20.57 -4.02
CA PRO A 55 8.12 -21.32 -4.13
C PRO A 55 7.50 -21.67 -2.77
N SER A 56 6.19 -21.46 -2.60
CA SER A 56 5.43 -21.86 -1.41
C SER A 56 5.95 -21.30 -0.07
N ALA A 57 6.61 -20.14 -0.08
CA ALA A 57 7.10 -19.50 1.13
C ALA A 57 6.00 -18.75 1.89
N LEU A 58 6.06 -18.80 3.23
CA LEU A 58 5.35 -17.85 4.09
C LEU A 58 6.01 -16.47 3.95
N VAL A 59 5.21 -15.42 3.86
CA VAL A 59 5.73 -14.05 3.72
C VAL A 59 5.17 -13.19 4.84
N MET A 60 6.08 -12.49 5.53
CA MET A 60 5.73 -11.47 6.50
C MET A 60 5.86 -10.10 5.85
N PHE A 61 4.80 -9.31 5.89
CA PHE A 61 4.79 -7.91 5.49
C PHE A 61 4.63 -7.03 6.73
N GLU A 62 5.44 -5.99 6.82
CA GLU A 62 5.22 -4.86 7.72
C GLU A 62 4.70 -3.71 6.88
N VAL A 63 3.53 -3.18 7.24
CA VAL A 63 2.79 -2.19 6.46
C VAL A 63 2.47 -1.02 7.36
N GLU A 64 2.72 0.19 6.85
CA GLU A 64 2.32 1.44 7.46
C GLU A 64 1.34 2.15 6.52
N VAL A 65 0.16 2.50 7.03
CA VAL A 65 -0.85 3.24 6.28
C VAL A 65 -0.76 4.72 6.66
N LEU A 66 -0.25 5.56 5.76
CA LEU A 66 -0.11 6.99 6.03
C LEU A 66 -1.45 7.75 5.95
N ASP A 67 -2.20 7.52 4.87
CA ASP A 67 -3.54 8.07 4.66
C ASP A 67 -4.28 7.20 3.63
N PHE A 68 -5.60 7.28 3.62
CA PHE A 68 -6.42 6.69 2.56
C PHE A 68 -7.61 7.59 2.27
N LEU A 69 -8.12 7.48 1.05
CA LEU A 69 -9.36 8.13 0.61
C LEU A 69 -10.47 7.10 0.62
N ASP A 70 -11.71 7.53 0.82
CA ASP A 70 -12.86 6.65 0.64
C ASP A 70 -13.08 6.33 -0.85
N SER A 71 -14.00 5.41 -1.14
CA SER A 71 -14.27 4.95 -2.51
C SER A 71 -14.65 6.09 -3.46
N GLY A 72 -15.46 7.06 -3.00
CA GLY A 72 -15.94 8.17 -3.83
C GLY A 72 -14.86 9.23 -4.09
N GLU A 73 -14.05 9.53 -3.08
CA GLU A 73 -12.92 10.45 -3.22
C GLU A 73 -11.78 9.84 -4.05
N SER A 74 -11.62 8.52 -4.00
CA SER A 74 -10.58 7.82 -4.76
C SER A 74 -10.83 7.87 -6.28
N ASP A 75 -12.08 7.70 -6.73
CA ASP A 75 -12.42 7.75 -8.15
C ASP A 75 -12.13 9.13 -8.74
N ALA A 76 -12.55 10.19 -8.03
CA ALA A 76 -12.24 11.56 -8.40
C ALA A 76 -10.73 11.81 -8.46
N PHE A 77 -9.94 11.24 -7.55
CA PHE A 77 -8.49 11.39 -7.55
C PHE A 77 -7.81 10.76 -8.78
N PHE A 78 -8.23 9.56 -9.19
CA PHE A 78 -7.65 8.85 -10.33
C PHE A 78 -8.09 9.41 -11.70
N GLU A 79 -9.17 10.19 -11.73
CA GLU A 79 -9.63 10.92 -12.93
C GLU A 79 -8.88 12.26 -13.15
N LEU A 80 -8.18 12.78 -12.14
CA LEU A 80 -7.36 13.98 -12.26
C LEU A 80 -6.13 13.74 -13.14
N THR A 81 -5.64 14.79 -13.80
CA THR A 81 -4.42 14.72 -14.62
C THR A 81 -3.17 14.57 -13.74
N GLN A 82 -2.05 14.06 -14.30
CA GLN A 82 -0.81 13.85 -13.54
C GLN A 82 -0.30 15.12 -12.82
N GLU A 83 -0.45 16.31 -13.41
CA GLU A 83 -0.09 17.59 -12.78
C GLU A 83 -0.96 17.93 -11.55
N GLN A 84 -2.23 17.50 -11.58
CA GLN A 84 -3.14 17.64 -10.44
C GLN A 84 -2.89 16.57 -9.38
N GLN A 85 -2.52 15.35 -9.77
CA GLN A 85 -2.11 14.24 -8.88
C GLN A 85 -0.75 14.49 -8.19
N ASP A 86 0.11 15.33 -8.76
CA ASP A 86 1.34 15.77 -8.09
C ASP A 86 1.06 16.89 -7.07
N THR A 87 -0.06 17.62 -7.22
CA THR A 87 -0.44 18.73 -6.35
C THR A 87 -1.36 18.29 -5.20
N PHE A 88 -2.29 17.38 -5.48
CA PHE A 88 -3.13 16.61 -4.55
C PHE A 88 -2.43 15.26 -4.39
N PRO A 89 -1.84 14.77 -3.27
CA PRO A 89 -1.93 15.12 -1.85
C PRO A 89 -0.53 15.38 -1.24
N LEU A 90 0.44 15.86 -2.01
CA LEU A 90 1.79 16.16 -1.52
C LEU A 90 1.77 17.21 -0.39
N GLN A 91 0.82 18.16 -0.42
CA GLN A 91 0.62 19.13 0.66
C GLN A 91 0.12 18.50 1.98
N LYS A 92 -0.59 17.37 1.91
CA LYS A 92 -1.06 16.63 3.11
C LYS A 92 0.04 15.69 3.62
N VAL A 93 0.78 15.06 2.72
CA VAL A 93 1.96 14.22 3.04
C VAL A 93 3.10 15.05 3.67
N LEU A 94 3.38 16.26 3.16
CA LEU A 94 4.40 17.15 3.71
C LEU A 94 3.98 17.89 4.99
N LYS A 95 2.67 18.13 5.20
CA LYS A 95 2.19 18.75 6.46
C LYS A 95 2.31 17.80 7.65
N VAL A 96 2.16 16.49 7.44
CA VAL A 96 2.27 15.48 8.51
C VAL A 96 3.73 15.29 8.93
N ALA A 97 4.68 15.31 8.00
CA ALA A 97 6.11 15.17 8.32
C ALA A 97 6.73 16.36 9.10
N ASN A 98 6.06 17.52 9.12
CA ASN A 98 6.54 18.73 9.81
C ASN A 98 5.63 19.20 10.96
N THR A 99 4.61 18.42 11.31
CA THR A 99 3.72 18.73 12.45
C THR A 99 3.72 17.60 13.46
N GLU A 100 4.91 17.23 13.95
CA GLU A 100 5.09 16.78 15.32
C GLU A 100 6.26 17.59 15.88
N ARG A 101 5.96 18.37 16.91
CA ARG A 101 6.87 19.24 17.64
C ARG A 101 7.19 18.56 18.96
#